data_AF-A0A6H3FEL1-F1
#
_entry.id   AF-A0A6H3FEL1-F1
#
_cell.length_a   1.000
_cell.length_b   1.000
_cell.length_c   1.000
_cell.angle_alpha   90.00
_cell.angle_beta   90.00
_cell.angle_gamma   90.00
#
_symmetry.space_group_name_H-M   'P 1'
#
loop_
_entity.id
_entity.type
_entity.pdbx_description
1 polymer ?
#
loop_
_entity_poly.entity_id
_entity_poly.type
_entity_poly.pdbx_seq_one_letter_code
_entity_poly.pdbx_strand_id
1 'polypeptide(L)'
;MLWGGRLLSTADARPRSPLLAVRRFCLACQGDAPSAVRACADTACSLWPWRLPEAPKGPEAARAVLRAVRRQCLACAGSRAEVRSCAAREGCPLWRWRFGVRPQTYKAVRRRFFAPKPLRLL
;
A
#
# COMPACT_ATOMS: atom_id res chain seq x y z
N MET A 1 -14.58 -31.19 -27.63
CA MET A 1 -14.21 -31.47 -26.23
C MET A 1 -14.33 -30.19 -25.44
N LEU A 2 -15.27 -30.14 -24.51
CA LEU A 2 -15.57 -29.00 -23.65
C LEU A 2 -14.54 -28.89 -22.51
N TRP A 3 -14.50 -27.70 -21.91
CA TRP A 3 -13.82 -27.27 -20.67
C TRP A 3 -12.32 -27.01 -20.83
N GLY A 4 -11.76 -25.86 -20.46
CA GLY A 4 -12.26 -24.78 -19.60
C GLY A 4 -11.03 -24.13 -18.97
N GLY A 5 -10.56 -23.02 -19.54
CA GLY A 5 -9.39 -22.30 -19.06
C GLY A 5 -9.79 -20.90 -18.62
N ARG A 6 -10.25 -20.79 -17.38
CA ARG A 6 -10.60 -19.53 -16.74
C ARG A 6 -9.41 -18.56 -16.85
N LEU A 7 -9.63 -17.44 -17.54
CA LEU A 7 -8.78 -16.24 -17.50
C LEU A 7 -8.64 -15.78 -16.04
N LEU A 8 -7.62 -16.25 -15.34
CA LEU A 8 -7.19 -15.66 -14.08
C LEU A 8 -6.22 -14.54 -14.43
N SER A 9 -6.79 -13.36 -14.71
CA SER A 9 -6.03 -12.12 -14.80
C SER A 9 -5.22 -11.95 -13.51
N THR A 10 -3.89 -12.07 -13.62
CA THR A 10 -2.94 -11.86 -12.51
C THR A 10 -2.95 -10.42 -12.00
N ALA A 11 -3.68 -9.53 -12.66
CA ALA A 11 -3.88 -8.12 -12.32
C ALA A 11 -4.64 -7.92 -10.98
N ASP A 12 -5.47 -8.87 -10.57
CA ASP A 12 -6.42 -8.64 -9.46
C ASP A 12 -5.94 -9.17 -8.09
N ALA A 13 -4.80 -9.88 -8.07
CA ALA A 13 -4.26 -10.39 -6.82
C ALA A 13 -3.64 -9.25 -6.00
N ARG A 14 -4.30 -8.77 -4.93
CA ARG A 14 -3.76 -7.69 -4.05
C ARG A 14 -2.30 -7.92 -3.62
N PRO A 15 -1.47 -6.87 -3.51
CA PRO A 15 -0.05 -7.05 -3.18
C PRO A 15 0.11 -7.75 -1.83
N ARG A 16 1.14 -8.60 -1.70
CA ARG A 16 1.40 -9.34 -0.45
C ARG A 16 2.34 -8.58 0.49
N SER A 17 3.10 -7.60 -0.02
CA SER A 17 4.03 -6.78 0.75
C SER A 17 3.92 -5.30 0.39
N PRO A 18 4.34 -4.39 1.30
CA PRO A 18 4.38 -2.95 1.01
C PRO A 18 5.24 -2.60 -0.21
N LEU A 19 6.39 -3.27 -0.39
CA LEU A 19 7.28 -3.02 -1.52
C LEU A 19 6.63 -3.41 -2.86
N LEU A 20 5.94 -4.56 -2.92
CA LEU A 20 5.17 -4.95 -4.10
C LEU A 20 4.01 -3.98 -4.38
N ALA A 21 3.39 -3.45 -3.32
CA ALA A 21 2.34 -2.45 -3.46
C ALA A 21 2.86 -1.15 -4.08
N VAL A 22 4.04 -0.69 -3.65
CA VAL A 22 4.70 0.48 -4.24
C VAL A 22 5.01 0.25 -5.71
N ARG A 23 5.62 -0.88 -6.07
CA ARG A 23 5.96 -1.17 -7.47
C ARG A 23 4.73 -1.20 -8.38
N ARG A 24 3.64 -1.83 -7.93
CA ARG A 24 2.37 -1.83 -8.67
C ARG A 24 1.74 -0.45 -8.76
N PHE A 25 1.79 0.33 -7.69
CA PHE A 25 1.32 1.71 -7.72
C PHE A 25 2.12 2.55 -8.72
N CYS A 26 3.45 2.43 -8.72
CA CYS A 26 4.30 3.14 -9.66
C CYS A 26 4.05 2.71 -11.11
N LEU A 27 3.78 1.42 -11.35
CA LEU A 27 3.42 0.91 -12.67
C LEU A 27 2.12 1.55 -13.17
N ALA A 28 1.05 1.52 -12.37
CA ALA A 28 -0.21 2.18 -12.71
C ALA A 28 -0.05 3.71 -12.88
N CYS A 29 0.73 4.35 -12.02
CA CYS A 29 1.03 5.79 -12.09
C CYS A 29 1.75 6.19 -13.39
N GLN A 30 2.49 5.26 -14.00
CA GLN A 30 3.29 5.47 -15.21
C GLN A 30 2.67 4.79 -16.44
N GLY A 31 1.34 4.61 -16.43
CA GLY A 31 0.59 4.07 -17.58
C GLY A 31 0.92 2.63 -17.92
N ASP A 32 1.18 1.81 -16.91
CA ASP A 32 1.53 0.39 -17.03
C ASP A 32 2.80 0.09 -17.85
N ALA A 33 3.70 1.08 -17.97
CA ALA A 33 4.97 0.94 -18.68
C ALA A 33 6.19 0.83 -17.73
N PRO A 34 6.85 -0.33 -17.62
CA PRO A 34 8.04 -0.49 -16.77
C PRO A 34 9.24 0.38 -17.17
N SER A 35 9.35 0.75 -18.46
CA SER A 35 10.34 1.73 -18.93
C SER A 35 10.07 3.13 -18.38
N ALA A 36 8.80 3.56 -18.35
CA ALA A 36 8.40 4.84 -17.77
C ALA A 36 8.62 4.88 -16.26
N VAL A 37 8.40 3.78 -15.54
CA VAL A 37 8.78 3.68 -14.10
C VAL A 37 10.28 3.92 -13.89
N ARG A 38 11.13 3.36 -14.76
CA ARG A 38 12.59 3.58 -14.71
C ARG A 38 12.94 5.04 -15.02
N ALA A 39 12.31 5.61 -16.04
CA ALA A 39 12.52 6.99 -16.49
C ALA A 39 11.83 8.07 -15.64
N CYS A 40 11.04 7.70 -14.62
CA CYS A 40 10.32 8.65 -13.78
C CYS A 40 11.27 9.69 -13.14
N ALA A 41 11.05 10.96 -13.50
CA ALA A 41 11.88 12.09 -13.11
C ALA A 41 11.52 12.71 -11.75
N ASP A 42 10.39 12.30 -11.15
CA ASP A 42 9.95 12.82 -9.85
C ASP A 42 10.76 12.21 -8.70
N THR A 43 11.99 12.67 -8.54
CA THR A 43 12.92 12.23 -7.47
C THR A 43 12.46 12.67 -6.08
N ALA A 44 11.59 13.68 -5.99
CA ALA A 44 10.98 14.15 -4.75
C ALA A 44 9.85 13.23 -4.27
N CYS A 45 9.28 12.40 -5.15
CA CYS A 45 8.26 11.43 -4.78
C CYS A 45 8.75 10.52 -3.66
N SER A 46 7.95 10.42 -2.60
CA SER A 46 8.28 9.58 -1.44
C SER A 46 8.47 8.09 -1.79
N LEU A 47 7.89 7.63 -2.91
CA LEU A 47 8.00 6.26 -3.39
C LEU A 47 9.20 6.03 -4.33
N TRP A 48 9.86 7.09 -4.80
CA TRP A 48 10.91 7.02 -5.82
C TRP A 48 12.02 6.02 -5.47
N PRO A 49 12.56 5.96 -4.23
CA PRO A 49 13.61 5.01 -3.86
C PRO A 49 13.17 3.54 -3.87
N TRP A 50 11.87 3.29 -3.88
CA TRP A 50 11.26 1.96 -3.71
C TRP A 50 10.65 1.40 -4.99
N ARG A 51 10.62 2.21 -6.07
CA ARG A 51 9.92 1.90 -7.32
C ARG A 51 10.60 0.78 -8.12
N LEU A 52 11.90 0.57 -7.94
CA LEU A 52 12.69 -0.38 -8.73
C LEU A 52 13.06 -1.66 -7.95
N PRO A 53 13.45 -2.75 -8.65
CA PRO A 53 13.92 -4.00 -8.05
C PRO A 53 15.06 -3.86 -7.03
N GLU A 54 15.95 -2.89 -7.24
CA GLU A 54 17.20 -2.62 -6.51
C GLU A 54 16.97 -1.91 -5.16
N ALA A 55 15.71 -1.58 -4.84
CA ALA A 55 15.36 -0.95 -3.57
C ALA A 55 15.87 -1.75 -2.36
N PRO A 56 16.27 -1.07 -1.26
CA PRO A 56 16.77 -1.73 -0.04
C PRO A 56 15.80 -2.79 0.49
N LYS A 57 16.36 -3.88 1.03
CA LYS A 57 15.63 -5.02 1.58
C LYS A 57 15.94 -5.18 3.07
N GLY A 58 15.14 -6.00 3.76
CA GLY A 58 15.31 -6.27 5.19
C GLY A 58 14.34 -5.51 6.11
N PRO A 59 14.47 -5.69 7.43
CA PRO A 59 13.49 -5.21 8.40
C PRO A 59 13.42 -3.68 8.51
N GLU A 60 14.55 -2.99 8.39
CA GLU A 60 14.59 -1.53 8.40
C GLU A 60 13.95 -0.95 7.15
N ALA A 61 14.35 -1.44 5.97
CA ALA A 61 13.76 -1.10 4.70
C ALA A 61 12.24 -1.33 4.71
N ALA A 62 11.77 -2.43 5.30
CA ALA A 62 10.33 -2.70 5.42
C ALA A 62 9.58 -1.62 6.24
N ARG A 63 10.20 -1.05 7.28
CA ARG A 63 9.63 0.08 8.03
C ARG A 63 9.71 1.37 7.22
N ALA A 64 10.81 1.61 6.53
CA ALA A 64 11.02 2.80 5.71
C ALA A 64 10.02 2.88 4.53
N VAL A 65 9.75 1.75 3.85
CA VAL A 65 8.72 1.67 2.81
C VAL A 65 7.35 2.05 3.37
N LEU A 66 6.97 1.57 4.56
CA LEU A 66 5.69 1.94 5.16
C LEU A 66 5.60 3.45 5.43
N ARG A 67 6.68 4.07 5.92
CA ARG A 67 6.73 5.54 6.09
C ARG A 67 6.60 6.28 4.76
N ALA A 68 7.25 5.78 3.70
CA ALA A 68 7.13 6.32 2.35
C ALA A 68 5.70 6.23 1.81
N VAL A 69 5.04 5.08 1.97
CA VAL A 69 3.62 4.90 1.62
C VAL A 69 2.75 5.91 2.37
N ARG A 70 3.01 6.12 3.66
CA ARG A 70 2.24 7.11 4.45
C ARG A 70 2.37 8.52 3.91
N ARG A 71 3.60 8.95 3.58
CA ARG A 71 3.86 10.26 2.98
C ARG A 71 3.17 10.40 1.64
N GLN A 72 3.24 9.38 0.78
CA GLN A 72 2.53 9.39 -0.50
C GLN A 72 1.01 9.55 -0.32
N CYS A 73 0.42 8.80 0.63
CA CYS A 73 -1.01 8.93 0.88
C CYS A 73 -1.40 10.30 1.45
N LEU A 74 -0.54 10.94 2.26
CA LEU A 74 -0.75 12.32 2.71
C LEU A 74 -0.69 13.30 1.53
N ALA A 75 0.33 13.19 0.69
CA ALA A 75 0.48 14.06 -0.47
C ALA A 75 -0.69 13.91 -1.47
N CYS A 76 -1.15 12.68 -1.67
CA CYS A 76 -2.26 12.38 -2.57
C CYS A 76 -3.63 12.82 -2.02
N ALA A 77 -3.90 12.56 -0.74
CA ALA A 77 -5.23 12.81 -0.17
C ALA A 77 -5.35 14.15 0.58
N GLY A 78 -4.27 14.88 0.81
CA GLY A 78 -4.27 16.17 1.54
C GLY A 78 -4.06 16.04 3.04
N SER A 79 -4.92 15.29 3.74
CA SER A 79 -4.90 15.25 5.21
C SER A 79 -4.99 13.85 5.84
N ARG A 80 -4.83 13.80 7.17
CA ARG A 80 -5.04 12.57 7.95
C ARG A 80 -6.50 12.09 7.89
N ALA A 81 -7.46 13.02 7.86
CA ALA A 81 -8.87 12.71 7.80
C ALA A 81 -9.23 12.14 6.42
N GLU A 82 -8.74 12.74 5.35
CA GLU A 82 -8.97 12.29 3.98
C GLU A 82 -8.31 10.93 3.69
N VAL A 83 -7.11 10.66 4.21
CA VAL A 83 -6.55 9.30 4.13
C VAL A 83 -7.43 8.27 4.84
N ARG A 84 -8.12 8.66 5.91
CA ARG A 84 -9.04 7.76 6.63
C ARG A 84 -10.29 7.47 5.79
N SER A 85 -10.86 8.48 5.14
CA SER A 85 -12.06 8.37 4.30
C SER A 85 -11.81 7.97 2.85
N CYS A 86 -10.54 7.84 2.42
CA CYS A 86 -10.15 7.47 1.06
C CYS A 86 -10.92 6.24 0.52
N ALA A 87 -11.68 6.44 -0.56
CA ALA A 87 -12.55 5.45 -1.19
C ALA A 87 -11.85 4.50 -2.18
N ALA A 88 -10.55 4.70 -2.45
CA ALA A 88 -9.79 3.91 -3.43
C ALA A 88 -9.44 2.48 -2.96
N ARG A 89 -10.28 1.87 -2.12
CA ARG A 89 -10.02 0.58 -1.45
C ARG A 89 -9.76 -0.56 -2.40
N GLU A 90 -10.53 -0.63 -3.47
CA GLU A 90 -10.44 -1.72 -4.46
C GLU A 90 -9.43 -1.41 -5.57
N GLY A 91 -9.20 -0.12 -5.89
CA GLY A 91 -8.35 0.28 -7.02
C GLY A 91 -6.92 0.72 -6.67
N CYS A 92 -6.62 1.11 -5.42
CA CYS A 92 -5.31 1.62 -5.07
C CYS A 92 -4.43 0.53 -4.42
N PRO A 93 -3.29 0.14 -5.03
CA PRO A 93 -2.39 -0.85 -4.47
C PRO A 93 -1.87 -0.50 -3.06
N LEU A 94 -1.75 0.80 -2.74
CA LEU A 94 -1.25 1.29 -1.46
C LEU A 94 -2.29 1.28 -0.34
N TRP A 95 -3.59 1.17 -0.66
CA TRP A 95 -4.68 1.48 0.29
C TRP A 95 -4.58 0.69 1.60
N ARG A 96 -4.16 -0.57 1.53
CA ARG A 96 -3.99 -1.47 2.67
C ARG A 96 -2.90 -1.00 3.66
N TRP A 97 -1.94 -0.21 3.20
CA TRP A 97 -0.81 0.31 4.00
C TRP A 97 -0.83 1.83 4.15
N ARG A 98 -1.92 2.51 3.75
CA ARG A 98 -2.03 3.98 3.74
C ARG A 98 -1.77 4.66 5.09
N PHE A 99 -1.89 3.93 6.19
CA PHE A 99 -1.60 4.40 7.54
C PHE A 99 -0.14 4.26 7.96
N GLY A 100 0.75 3.79 7.09
CA GLY A 100 2.18 3.65 7.38
C GLY A 100 2.52 2.56 8.39
N VAL A 101 1.63 1.59 8.55
CA VAL A 101 1.79 0.46 9.46
C VAL A 101 1.34 -0.82 8.77
N ARG A 102 1.75 -1.97 9.30
CA ARG A 102 1.23 -3.25 8.83
C ARG A 102 -0.27 -3.35 9.17
N PRO A 103 -1.10 -3.97 8.32
CA PRO A 103 -2.53 -4.12 8.57
C PRO A 103 -2.85 -4.82 9.90
N GLN A 104 -2.04 -5.81 10.27
CA GLN A 104 -2.15 -6.51 11.55
C GLN A 104 -1.89 -5.56 12.73
N THR A 105 -0.86 -4.72 12.63
CA THR A 105 -0.56 -3.67 13.63
C THR A 105 -1.71 -2.68 13.75
N TYR A 106 -2.26 -2.21 12.62
CA TYR A 106 -3.41 -1.31 12.63
C TYR A 106 -4.62 -1.94 13.33
N LYS A 107 -4.96 -3.20 13.00
CA LYS A 107 -6.06 -3.93 13.66
C LYS A 107 -5.83 -4.08 15.17
N ALA A 108 -4.61 -4.43 15.58
CA ALA A 108 -4.26 -4.58 16.99
C ALA A 108 -4.40 -3.26 17.76
N VAL A 109 -3.86 -2.17 17.21
CA VAL A 109 -3.98 -0.82 17.80
C VAL A 109 -5.45 -0.39 17.87
N ARG A 110 -6.20 -0.53 16.78
CA ARG A 110 -7.64 -0.22 16.76
C ARG A 110 -8.40 -1.01 17.82
N ARG A 111 -8.15 -2.31 17.95
CA ARG A 111 -8.79 -3.14 19.00
C ARG A 111 -8.43 -2.65 20.39
N ARG A 112 -7.15 -2.33 20.66
CA ARG A 112 -6.71 -1.86 21.97
C ARG A 112 -7.42 -0.59 22.43
N PHE A 113 -7.62 0.37 21.53
CA PHE A 113 -8.22 1.67 21.88
C PHE A 113 -9.75 1.69 21.83
N PHE A 114 -10.36 0.89 20.94
CA PHE A 114 -11.80 0.98 20.64
C PHE A 114 -12.58 -0.30 20.95
N ALA A 115 -11.97 -1.36 21.49
CA ALA A 115 -12.73 -2.51 21.94
C ALA A 115 -13.60 -2.13 23.14
N PRO A 116 -14.83 -2.67 23.23
CA PRO A 116 -15.65 -2.51 24.43
C PRO A 116 -14.90 -3.05 25.64
N LYS A 117 -14.86 -2.27 26.73
CA LYS A 117 -14.33 -2.75 28.01
C LYS A 117 -15.36 -3.73 28.60
N PRO A 118 -14.95 -4.91 29.07
CA PRO A 118 -15.87 -5.80 29.77
C PRO A 118 -16.34 -5.08 31.03
N LEU A 119 -17.65 -4.92 31.19
CA LEU A 119 -18.23 -4.47 32.43
C LEU A 119 -18.03 -5.59 33.45
N ARG A 120 -17.25 -5.34 34.50
CA ARG A 120 -17.20 -6.22 35.66
C ARG A 120 -18.32 -5.78 36.59
N LEU A 121 -19.36 -6.61 36.70
CA LEU A 121 -20.34 -6.50 37.77
C LEU A 121 -19.69 -7.14 39.01
N LEU A 122 -19.21 -6.30 39.92
CA LEU A 122 -18.78 -6.68 41.28
C LEU A 122 -19.64 -5.88 42.26
#